data_AF-A0A3Q7F1K2-F1
#
_entry.id   AF-A0A3Q7F1K2-F1
#
_cell.length_a   1.000
_cell.length_b   1.000
_cell.length_c   1.000
_cell.angle_alpha   90.00
_cell.angle_beta   90.00
_cell.angle_gamma   90.00
#
_symmetry.space_group_name_H-M   'P 1'
#
loop_
_entity.id
_entity.type
_entity.pdbx_description
1 polymer ?
#
loop_
_entity_poly.entity_id
_entity_poly.type
_entity_poly.pdbx_seq_one_letter_code
_entity_poly.pdbx_strand_id
1 'polypeptide(L)'
;MNIFSQIFTFFFFLIVVFVTKSSCSAIINPSKVKQISWKPRAFVYEGFLTDEECNHLISLAKKELKRSAVADNESGESKLSEVRTSSGMFISKAKDPIVTGIEEKIATWTFLPKENGEDIQVLRYEEGQRYEPHYDYFTDKVNIVRGGHRLATVLMYLSDVEKGGETVFPEAEVSTRRRSMAADDSLSECAKRGIAVKPRKGDALLFFSLHPNAVPDPMSLHGGCPVMEGEKWSATKWIHVDSFDKTVDSEGGHCADHNENCERWAALGECTKNPEYMVGSTDLPGSCRKSCKSC
;
A
#
# COMPACT_ATOMS: atom_id res chain seq x y z
N MET A 1 -0.57 59.17 -45.17
CA MET A 1 -1.34 60.06 -44.27
C MET A 1 -2.61 59.31 -43.92
N ASN A 2 -2.95 58.95 -42.68
CA ASN A 2 -2.49 59.43 -41.37
C ASN A 2 -2.59 58.32 -40.33
N ILE A 3 -1.67 58.43 -39.38
CA ILE A 3 -1.54 57.69 -38.14
C ILE A 3 -2.37 58.43 -37.06
N PHE A 4 -2.76 57.71 -36.01
CA PHE A 4 -3.20 58.18 -34.67
C PHE A 4 -4.65 58.65 -34.48
N SER A 5 -5.44 57.88 -33.71
CA SER A 5 -5.76 58.20 -32.29
C SER A 5 -6.88 57.26 -31.78
N GLN A 6 -6.51 56.27 -30.96
CA GLN A 6 -6.86 56.14 -29.52
C GLN A 6 -8.22 55.50 -29.20
N ILE A 7 -8.20 54.24 -28.72
CA ILE A 7 -8.42 53.80 -27.31
C ILE A 7 -9.91 53.71 -26.93
N PHE A 8 -10.45 52.49 -26.88
CA PHE A 8 -11.10 51.95 -25.66
C PHE A 8 -11.27 50.42 -25.78
N THR A 9 -10.36 49.70 -25.12
CA THR A 9 -10.64 48.56 -24.23
C THR A 9 -11.81 47.64 -24.57
N PHE A 10 -11.50 46.41 -25.00
CA PHE A 10 -11.87 45.22 -24.23
C PHE A 10 -11.00 44.04 -24.66
N PHE A 11 -9.99 43.75 -23.83
CA PHE A 11 -9.22 42.52 -23.86
C PHE A 11 -10.19 41.34 -23.67
N PHE A 12 -10.46 40.57 -24.72
CA PHE A 12 -10.95 39.20 -24.58
C PHE A 12 -9.88 38.27 -25.15
N PHE A 13 -8.75 38.21 -24.43
CA PHE A 13 -7.83 37.10 -24.55
C PHE A 13 -8.54 35.89 -23.98
N LEU A 14 -9.28 35.18 -24.84
CA LEU A 14 -9.76 33.83 -24.54
C LEU A 14 -8.52 32.93 -24.55
N ILE A 15 -7.73 32.99 -23.48
CA ILE A 15 -6.80 31.92 -23.15
C ILE A 15 -7.72 30.74 -22.84
N VAL A 16 -7.98 29.92 -23.85
CA VAL A 16 -8.43 28.55 -23.65
C VAL A 16 -7.26 27.89 -22.96
N VAL A 17 -7.22 28.00 -21.63
CA VAL A 17 -6.46 27.11 -20.79
C VAL A 17 -7.14 25.78 -21.03
N PHE A 18 -6.61 25.02 -21.98
CA PHE A 18 -6.73 23.57 -21.96
C PHE A 18 -6.09 23.15 -20.65
N VAL A 19 -6.87 23.18 -19.57
CA VAL A 19 -6.64 22.30 -18.44
C VAL A 19 -6.82 20.94 -19.07
N THR A 20 -5.71 20.36 -19.53
CA THR A 20 -5.60 18.92 -19.66
C THR A 20 -5.86 18.43 -18.24
N LYS A 21 -7.14 18.15 -17.95
CA LYS A 21 -7.48 17.21 -16.89
C LYS A 21 -6.73 15.97 -17.30
N SER A 22 -5.55 15.78 -16.71
CA SER A 22 -4.89 14.50 -16.71
C SER A 22 -5.88 13.58 -16.01
N SER A 23 -6.77 12.96 -16.79
CA SER A 23 -7.60 11.90 -16.25
C SER A 23 -6.59 10.81 -15.97
N CYS A 24 -6.27 10.64 -14.68
CA CYS A 24 -5.54 9.50 -14.19
C CYS A 24 -6.42 8.29 -14.54
N SER A 25 -6.21 7.74 -15.73
CA SER A 25 -7.02 6.65 -16.21
C SER A 25 -6.54 5.44 -15.43
N ALA A 26 -7.39 4.93 -14.54
CA ALA A 26 -7.16 3.67 -13.80
C ALA A 26 -7.19 2.43 -14.72
N ILE A 27 -6.81 2.58 -15.99
CA ILE A 27 -6.70 1.46 -16.93
C ILE A 27 -5.48 0.64 -16.54
N ILE A 28 -5.75 -0.46 -15.86
CA ILE A 28 -4.81 -1.53 -15.60
C ILE A 28 -4.67 -2.35 -16.87
N ASN A 29 -3.44 -2.54 -17.35
CA ASN A 29 -3.10 -3.46 -18.42
C ASN A 29 -2.51 -4.75 -17.82
N PRO A 30 -3.27 -5.85 -17.77
CA PRO A 30 -2.79 -7.11 -17.20
C PRO A 30 -1.55 -7.68 -17.89
N SER A 31 -1.28 -7.32 -19.16
CA SER A 31 -0.09 -7.79 -19.87
C SER A 31 1.23 -7.27 -19.30
N LYS A 32 1.18 -6.24 -18.45
CA LYS A 32 2.34 -5.66 -17.75
C LYS A 32 2.63 -6.36 -16.41
N VAL A 33 1.81 -7.33 -16.00
CA VAL A 33 1.97 -8.06 -14.74
C VAL A 33 2.83 -9.30 -14.94
N LYS A 34 3.89 -9.41 -14.15
CA LYS A 34 4.78 -10.58 -14.09
C LYS A 34 4.63 -11.28 -12.76
N GLN A 35 4.37 -12.58 -12.80
CA GLN A 35 4.31 -13.41 -11.60
C GLN A 35 5.72 -13.62 -11.02
N ILE A 36 5.90 -13.21 -9.77
CA ILE A 36 7.16 -13.38 -9.03
C ILE A 36 7.13 -14.62 -8.16
N SER A 37 6.03 -14.95 -7.49
CA SER A 37 5.91 -16.21 -6.76
C SER A 37 4.44 -16.57 -6.56
N TRP A 38 4.19 -17.86 -6.34
CA TRP A 38 2.90 -18.34 -5.83
C TRP A 38 2.92 -18.55 -4.32
N LYS A 39 4.10 -18.73 -3.74
CA LYS A 39 4.31 -18.85 -2.29
C LYS A 39 5.53 -18.04 -1.87
N PRO A 40 5.36 -16.82 -1.32
CA PRO A 40 4.08 -16.13 -1.17
C PRO A 40 3.53 -15.72 -2.53
N ARG A 41 2.25 -15.35 -2.61
CA ARG A 41 1.70 -14.76 -3.84
C ARG A 41 2.33 -13.39 -4.03
N ALA A 42 3.11 -13.22 -5.11
CA ALA A 42 3.81 -11.98 -5.41
C ALA A 42 3.83 -11.71 -6.92
N PHE A 43 3.56 -10.46 -7.31
CA PHE A 43 3.42 -10.01 -8.69
C PHE A 43 4.02 -8.62 -8.86
N VAL A 44 4.75 -8.39 -9.94
CA VAL A 44 5.25 -7.06 -10.32
C VAL A 44 4.41 -6.53 -11.47
N TYR A 45 3.92 -5.31 -11.35
CA TYR A 45 3.36 -4.53 -12.44
C TYR A 45 4.42 -3.57 -12.97
N GLU A 46 4.79 -3.71 -14.24
CA GLU A 46 5.82 -2.87 -14.86
C GLU A 46 5.28 -1.50 -15.31
N GLY A 47 5.88 -0.41 -14.85
CA GLY A 47 5.42 0.96 -15.10
C GLY A 47 3.98 1.18 -14.61
N PHE A 48 3.74 0.83 -13.35
CA PHE A 48 2.48 1.07 -12.64
C PHE A 48 2.27 2.56 -12.36
N LEU A 49 3.31 3.24 -11.90
CA LEU A 49 3.35 4.69 -11.75
C LEU A 49 4.02 5.37 -12.94
N THR A 50 3.59 6.57 -13.27
CA THR A 50 4.33 7.45 -14.18
C THR A 50 5.49 8.13 -13.46
N ASP A 51 6.43 8.68 -14.22
CA ASP A 51 7.54 9.46 -13.66
C ASP A 51 7.06 10.65 -12.83
N GLU A 52 5.99 11.32 -13.28
CA GLU A 52 5.38 12.44 -12.58
C GLU A 52 4.76 12.01 -11.25
N GLU A 53 4.06 10.87 -11.23
CA GLU A 53 3.48 10.30 -10.00
C GLU A 53 4.60 9.94 -9.00
N CYS A 54 5.69 9.30 -9.45
CA CYS A 54 6.85 9.00 -8.61
C CYS A 54 7.48 10.26 -8.02
N ASN A 55 7.76 11.25 -8.88
CA ASN A 55 8.39 12.50 -8.47
C ASN A 55 7.49 13.30 -7.51
N HIS A 56 6.16 13.26 -7.72
CA HIS A 56 5.18 13.90 -6.85
C HIS A 56 5.21 13.32 -5.44
N LEU A 57 5.14 11.99 -5.29
CA LEU A 57 5.23 11.32 -3.98
C LEU A 57 6.55 11.64 -3.26
N ILE A 58 7.68 11.63 -3.98
CA ILE A 58 8.98 12.04 -3.42
C ILE A 58 8.94 13.51 -2.94
N SER A 59 8.34 14.40 -3.72
CA SER A 59 8.27 15.83 -3.39
C SER A 59 7.43 16.12 -2.13
N LEU A 60 6.35 15.36 -1.93
CA LEU A 60 5.52 15.42 -0.73
C LEU A 60 6.33 14.94 0.48
N ALA A 61 7.02 13.81 0.34
CA ALA A 61 7.81 13.22 1.42
C ALA A 61 8.99 14.09 1.86
N LYS A 62 9.74 14.69 0.91
CA LYS A 62 10.95 15.50 1.20
C LYS A 62 10.74 16.62 2.22
N LYS A 63 9.51 17.11 2.38
CA LYS A 63 9.18 18.19 3.32
C LYS A 63 9.16 17.73 4.78
N GLU A 64 8.91 16.44 5.03
CA GLU A 64 8.57 15.92 6.36
C GLU A 64 9.26 14.59 6.71
N LEU A 65 10.31 14.19 5.96
CA LEU A 65 11.05 12.97 6.24
C LEU A 65 11.67 12.99 7.64
N LYS A 66 11.31 11.97 8.44
CA LYS A 66 11.92 11.70 9.74
C LYS A 66 12.46 10.28 9.74
N ARG A 67 13.33 9.94 10.69
CA ARG A 67 13.83 8.57 10.84
C ARG A 67 12.66 7.61 11.03
N SER A 68 12.65 6.49 10.29
CA SER A 68 11.54 5.55 10.30
C SER A 68 11.45 4.82 11.63
N ALA A 69 10.23 4.53 12.05
CA ALA A 69 9.92 3.70 13.20
C ALA A 69 9.12 2.46 12.74
N VAL A 70 9.15 1.41 13.55
CA VAL A 70 8.39 0.17 13.34
C VAL A 70 7.37 0.02 14.47
N ALA A 71 6.23 -0.63 14.18
CA ALA A 71 5.26 -0.97 15.22
C ALA A 71 5.86 -2.01 16.16
N ASP A 72 5.79 -1.74 17.47
CA ASP A 72 6.20 -2.67 18.51
C ASP A 72 5.14 -3.77 18.68
N ASN A 73 5.59 -5.04 18.72
CA ASN A 73 4.68 -6.19 18.78
C ASN A 73 4.01 -6.38 20.16
N GLU A 74 4.50 -5.73 21.22
CA GLU A 74 3.93 -5.85 22.57
C GLU A 74 3.03 -4.66 22.90
N SER A 75 3.47 -3.44 22.60
CA SER A 75 2.72 -2.22 22.91
C SER A 75 1.90 -1.66 21.75
N GLY A 76 2.18 -2.06 20.50
CA GLY A 76 1.61 -1.45 19.30
C GLY A 76 2.16 -0.06 18.98
N GLU A 77 3.06 0.48 19.81
CA GLU A 77 3.61 1.83 19.64
C GLU A 77 4.73 1.88 18.59
N SER A 78 4.90 3.04 17.97
CA SER A 78 5.95 3.28 16.98
C SER A 78 7.31 3.52 17.66
N LYS A 79 8.27 2.58 17.52
CA LYS A 79 9.63 2.69 18.09
C LYS A 79 10.70 2.88 17.02
N LEU A 80 11.69 3.73 17.30
CA LEU A 80 12.91 3.85 16.49
C LEU A 80 13.63 2.50 16.47
N SER A 81 13.99 2.02 15.28
CA SER A 81 14.48 0.65 15.11
C SER A 81 15.88 0.59 14.49
N GLU A 82 16.70 -0.34 14.96
CA GLU A 82 17.93 -0.75 14.27
C GLU A 82 17.64 -1.71 13.10
N VAL A 83 16.43 -2.30 13.08
CA VAL A 83 15.95 -3.28 12.09
C VAL A 83 15.58 -2.60 10.77
N ARG A 84 15.13 -1.34 10.85
CA ARG A 84 14.80 -0.48 9.71
C ARG A 84 15.53 0.85 9.82
N THR A 85 16.50 1.06 8.95
CA THR A 85 17.39 2.23 9.05
C THR A 85 17.04 3.38 8.10
N SER A 86 15.89 3.30 7.41
CA SER A 86 15.39 4.33 6.49
C SER A 86 14.87 5.59 7.17
N SER A 87 14.64 6.63 6.38
CA SER A 87 13.74 7.75 6.72
C SER A 87 12.38 7.57 6.05
N GLY A 88 11.29 8.04 6.65
CA GLY A 88 9.94 7.88 6.12
C GLY A 88 8.94 8.96 6.55
N MET A 89 7.81 8.99 5.87
CA MET A 89 6.66 9.87 6.11
C MET A 89 5.39 9.18 5.60
N PHE A 90 4.24 9.48 6.22
CA PHE A 90 2.92 9.01 5.78
C PHE A 90 2.18 10.11 5.03
N ILE A 91 1.81 9.86 3.78
CA ILE A 91 0.94 10.73 2.99
C ILE A 91 -0.50 10.28 3.23
N SER A 92 -1.30 11.19 3.78
CA SER A 92 -2.72 10.91 4.08
C SER A 92 -3.51 10.49 2.83
N LYS A 93 -4.48 9.60 3.02
CA LYS A 93 -5.44 9.22 1.97
C LYS A 93 -6.05 10.43 1.27
N ALA A 94 -6.23 10.32 -0.04
CA ALA A 94 -6.82 11.37 -0.87
C ALA A 94 -6.23 12.79 -0.65
N LYS A 95 -4.94 12.88 -0.27
CA LYS A 95 -4.27 14.17 0.04
C LYS A 95 -4.42 15.20 -1.08
N ASP A 96 -4.34 14.74 -2.32
CA ASP A 96 -4.52 15.52 -3.53
C ASP A 96 -5.02 14.61 -4.68
N PRO A 97 -5.37 15.17 -5.86
CA PRO A 97 -5.87 14.38 -6.98
C PRO A 97 -4.89 13.32 -7.52
N ILE A 98 -3.57 13.53 -7.42
CA ILE A 98 -2.57 12.55 -7.88
C ILE A 98 -2.56 11.37 -6.91
N VAL A 99 -2.49 11.64 -5.61
CA VAL A 99 -2.55 10.59 -4.57
C VAL A 99 -3.86 9.80 -4.69
N THR A 100 -4.99 10.49 -4.89
CA THR A 100 -6.30 9.85 -5.09
C THR A 100 -6.27 8.91 -6.31
N GLY A 101 -5.74 9.37 -7.45
CA GLY A 101 -5.65 8.53 -8.65
C GLY A 101 -4.75 7.30 -8.48
N ILE A 102 -3.66 7.43 -7.72
CA ILE A 102 -2.79 6.29 -7.36
C ILE A 102 -3.56 5.28 -6.49
N GLU A 103 -4.33 5.74 -5.51
CA GLU A 103 -5.15 4.86 -4.65
C GLU A 103 -6.25 4.15 -5.44
N GLU A 104 -6.89 4.82 -6.39
CA GLU A 104 -7.87 4.22 -7.31
C GLU A 104 -7.23 3.17 -8.21
N LYS A 105 -6.02 3.43 -8.72
CA LYS A 105 -5.24 2.49 -9.52
C LYS A 105 -4.85 1.24 -8.71
N ILE A 106 -4.45 1.42 -7.45
CA ILE A 106 -4.15 0.32 -6.51
C ILE A 106 -5.41 -0.52 -6.27
N ALA A 107 -6.55 0.11 -5.96
CA ALA A 107 -7.80 -0.61 -5.74
C ALA A 107 -8.23 -1.40 -6.98
N THR A 108 -8.10 -0.79 -8.17
CA THR A 108 -8.44 -1.44 -9.45
C THR A 108 -7.53 -2.63 -9.76
N TRP A 109 -6.23 -2.53 -9.50
CA TRP A 109 -5.29 -3.63 -9.77
C TRP A 109 -5.42 -4.78 -8.78
N THR A 110 -5.57 -4.45 -7.49
CA THR A 110 -5.62 -5.44 -6.42
C THR A 110 -6.98 -6.11 -6.27
N PHE A 111 -8.05 -5.47 -6.81
CA PHE A 111 -9.44 -5.80 -6.52
C PHE A 111 -9.80 -5.70 -5.03
N LEU A 112 -9.05 -4.90 -4.27
CA LEU A 112 -9.31 -4.63 -2.86
C LEU A 112 -9.89 -3.22 -2.68
N PRO A 113 -10.87 -3.01 -1.77
CA PRO A 113 -11.49 -1.71 -1.58
C PRO A 113 -10.50 -0.66 -1.05
N LYS A 114 -10.67 0.60 -1.47
CA LYS A 114 -9.78 1.71 -1.09
C LYS A 114 -9.84 2.03 0.41
N GLU A 115 -10.99 1.79 1.02
CA GLU A 115 -11.26 1.97 2.45
C GLU A 115 -10.45 1.02 3.32
N ASN A 116 -10.01 -0.12 2.79
CA ASN A 116 -9.13 -1.07 3.48
C ASN A 116 -7.68 -0.59 3.53
N GLY A 117 -7.31 0.40 2.73
CA GLY A 117 -5.94 0.87 2.64
C GLY A 117 -5.58 1.89 3.73
N GLU A 118 -4.40 1.73 4.35
CA GLU A 118 -3.77 2.74 5.21
C GLU A 118 -3.27 3.96 4.42
N ASP A 119 -2.78 5.00 5.09
CA ASP A 119 -2.01 6.08 4.46
C ASP A 119 -0.79 5.53 3.69
N ILE A 120 -0.36 6.20 2.61
CA ILE A 120 0.82 5.78 1.83
C ILE A 120 2.08 6.11 2.62
N GLN A 121 2.90 5.11 2.94
CA GLN A 121 4.20 5.33 3.59
C GLN A 121 5.30 5.50 2.55
N VAL A 122 5.87 6.71 2.42
CA VAL A 122 7.05 6.96 1.58
C VAL A 122 8.31 6.79 2.40
N LEU A 123 9.33 6.18 1.80
CA LEU A 123 10.57 5.76 2.43
C LEU A 123 11.76 6.10 1.56
N ARG A 124 12.86 6.47 2.21
CA ARG A 124 14.16 6.75 1.62
C ARG A 124 15.23 5.89 2.29
N TYR A 125 15.97 5.13 1.49
CA TYR A 125 17.14 4.38 1.93
C TYR A 125 18.38 4.95 1.23
N GLU A 126 19.32 5.44 2.04
CA GLU A 126 20.65 5.86 1.62
C GLU A 126 21.58 4.62 1.51
N GLU A 127 22.78 4.82 0.99
CA GLU A 127 23.81 3.77 0.89
C GLU A 127 24.04 3.09 2.27
N GLY A 128 24.07 1.76 2.26
CA GLY A 128 24.18 0.90 3.44
C GLY A 128 22.87 0.71 4.23
N GLN A 129 21.84 1.54 4.03
CA GLN A 129 20.56 1.39 4.72
C GLN A 129 19.77 0.21 4.18
N ARG A 130 18.99 -0.43 5.05
CA ARG A 130 18.29 -1.68 4.78
C ARG A 130 17.03 -1.83 5.63
N TYR A 131 16.28 -2.89 5.38
CA TYR A 131 15.23 -3.37 6.25
C TYR A 131 15.38 -4.88 6.40
N GLU A 132 15.65 -5.34 7.62
CA GLU A 132 15.70 -6.78 7.90
C GLU A 132 14.38 -7.49 7.57
N PRO A 133 14.42 -8.81 7.31
CA PRO A 133 13.23 -9.59 7.02
C PRO A 133 12.16 -9.47 8.13
N HIS A 134 10.92 -9.20 7.72
CA HIS A 134 9.77 -9.02 8.60
C HIS A 134 8.47 -9.45 7.91
N TYR A 135 7.39 -9.46 8.68
CA TYR A 135 6.03 -9.65 8.20
C TYR A 135 5.28 -8.33 8.22
N ASP A 136 4.39 -8.14 7.25
CA ASP A 136 3.46 -7.01 7.24
C ASP A 136 2.19 -7.30 8.03
N TYR A 137 1.83 -8.57 8.28
CA TYR A 137 0.70 -8.88 9.16
C TYR A 137 1.09 -8.66 10.63
N PHE A 138 0.11 -8.30 11.46
CA PHE A 138 0.32 -8.11 12.89
C PHE A 138 0.41 -9.43 13.65
N THR A 139 1.18 -9.45 14.73
CA THR A 139 1.13 -10.51 15.75
C THR A 139 0.38 -10.07 17.01
N ASP A 140 0.16 -8.76 17.16
CA ASP A 140 -0.47 -8.16 18.32
C ASP A 140 -1.98 -7.94 18.10
N LYS A 141 -2.76 -8.04 19.18
CA LYS A 141 -4.21 -7.85 19.10
C LYS A 141 -4.61 -6.40 18.91
N VAL A 142 -3.76 -5.43 19.27
CA VAL A 142 -4.09 -4.00 19.30
C VAL A 142 -4.24 -3.45 17.89
N ASN A 143 -3.29 -3.75 17.00
CA ASN A 143 -3.32 -3.30 15.61
C ASN A 143 -4.39 -4.02 14.78
N ILE A 144 -4.74 -5.27 15.15
CA ILE A 144 -5.80 -6.04 14.48
C ILE A 144 -7.18 -5.40 14.69
N VAL A 145 -7.40 -4.68 15.79
CA VAL A 145 -8.70 -4.02 16.07
C VAL A 145 -9.15 -3.09 14.94
N ARG A 146 -8.20 -2.42 14.27
CA ARG A 146 -8.49 -1.50 13.18
C ARG A 146 -8.28 -2.15 11.82
N GLY A 147 -9.36 -2.62 11.22
CA GLY A 147 -9.37 -3.22 9.87
C GLY A 147 -8.87 -4.67 9.82
N GLY A 148 -8.40 -5.26 10.92
CA GLY A 148 -7.84 -6.63 10.94
C GLY A 148 -6.38 -6.69 10.46
N HIS A 149 -5.90 -7.88 10.12
CA HIS A 149 -4.57 -8.04 9.53
C HIS A 149 -4.45 -7.31 8.19
N ARG A 150 -3.24 -6.84 7.89
CA ARG A 150 -2.83 -6.45 6.54
C ARG A 150 -2.85 -7.69 5.65
N LEU A 151 -3.77 -7.72 4.69
CA LEU A 151 -3.96 -8.79 3.72
C LEU A 151 -2.88 -8.75 2.62
N ALA A 152 -2.62 -7.55 2.12
CA ALA A 152 -1.74 -7.34 0.98
C ALA A 152 -0.97 -6.03 1.11
N THR A 153 0.18 -6.01 0.44
CA THR A 153 1.06 -4.85 0.38
C THR A 153 1.36 -4.53 -1.08
N VAL A 154 1.20 -3.27 -1.44
CA VAL A 154 1.68 -2.71 -2.71
C VAL A 154 2.89 -1.84 -2.42
N LEU A 155 4.07 -2.33 -2.81
CA LEU A 155 5.34 -1.62 -2.71
C LEU A 155 5.69 -1.02 -4.07
N MET A 156 5.57 0.29 -4.19
CA MET A 156 5.88 1.05 -5.41
C MET A 156 7.31 1.57 -5.35
N TYR A 157 8.09 1.35 -6.40
CA TYR A 157 9.46 1.85 -6.50
C TYR A 157 9.46 3.24 -7.15
N LEU A 158 9.98 4.24 -6.44
CA LEU A 158 9.94 5.64 -6.88
C LEU A 158 11.28 6.11 -7.48
N SER A 159 12.33 5.30 -7.37
CA SER A 159 13.62 5.51 -8.02
C SER A 159 14.20 4.20 -8.54
N ASP A 160 15.05 4.30 -9.56
CA ASP A 160 15.99 3.24 -9.90
C ASP A 160 17.11 3.20 -8.86
N VAL A 161 17.63 2.01 -8.58
CA VAL A 161 18.80 1.83 -7.71
C VAL A 161 19.89 1.16 -8.52
N GLU A 162 21.09 1.72 -8.47
CA GLU A 162 22.21 1.25 -9.29
C GLU A 162 22.71 -0.12 -8.83
N LYS A 163 22.92 -0.30 -7.53
CA LYS A 163 23.25 -1.61 -6.93
C LYS A 163 22.58 -1.83 -5.58
N GLY A 164 22.12 -3.05 -5.36
CA GLY A 164 21.43 -3.44 -4.13
C GLY A 164 19.99 -2.93 -4.07
N GLY A 165 19.46 -2.78 -2.85
CA GLY A 165 18.11 -2.25 -2.64
C GLY A 165 16.96 -3.18 -3.05
N GLU A 166 17.23 -4.44 -3.38
CA GLU A 166 16.20 -5.40 -3.78
C GLU A 166 15.19 -5.65 -2.65
N THR A 167 13.94 -5.98 -3.02
CA THR A 167 12.99 -6.58 -2.09
C THR A 167 13.13 -8.09 -2.19
N VAL A 168 13.56 -8.75 -1.12
CA VAL A 168 13.83 -10.19 -1.09
C VAL A 168 12.79 -10.93 -0.25
N PHE A 169 12.36 -12.10 -0.71
CA PHE A 169 11.53 -13.07 0.01
C PHE A 169 12.37 -14.32 0.30
N PRO A 170 13.02 -14.42 1.48
CA PRO A 170 13.96 -15.50 1.79
C PRO A 170 13.30 -16.89 1.81
N GLU A 171 12.05 -16.96 2.25
CA GLU A 171 11.31 -18.21 2.44
C GLU A 171 10.43 -18.59 1.24
N ALA A 172 10.52 -17.84 0.14
CA ALA A 172 9.67 -18.09 -1.03
C ALA A 172 10.03 -19.40 -1.74
N GLU A 173 9.02 -20.13 -2.19
CA GLU A 173 9.21 -21.41 -2.87
C GLU A 173 9.88 -21.23 -4.24
N VAL A 174 11.10 -21.75 -4.38
CA VAL A 174 11.86 -21.69 -5.64
C VAL A 174 11.46 -22.83 -6.57
N SER A 175 10.67 -22.50 -7.60
CA SER A 175 10.32 -23.47 -8.65
C SER A 175 11.57 -24.05 -9.32
N THR A 176 11.51 -25.33 -9.70
CA THR A 176 12.61 -26.02 -10.42
C THR A 176 12.98 -25.32 -11.73
N ARG A 177 12.02 -24.67 -12.41
CA ARG A 177 12.25 -23.90 -13.64
C ARG A 177 13.05 -22.61 -13.42
N ARG A 178 12.96 -22.01 -12.23
CA ARG A 178 13.80 -20.84 -11.89
C ARG A 178 15.20 -21.22 -11.46
N ARG A 179 15.39 -22.39 -10.85
CA ARG A 179 16.74 -22.91 -10.56
C ARG A 179 17.59 -23.09 -11.82
N SER A 180 16.97 -23.31 -12.98
CA SER A 180 17.65 -23.43 -14.28
C SER A 180 17.82 -22.10 -15.02
N MET A 181 17.18 -21.01 -14.57
CA MET A 181 17.48 -19.67 -15.05
C MET A 181 18.64 -19.14 -14.21
N ALA A 182 19.79 -18.97 -14.87
CA ALA A 182 21.07 -18.62 -14.28
C ALA A 182 20.97 -17.56 -13.18
N ALA A 183 21.86 -17.67 -12.19
CA ALA A 183 22.09 -16.62 -11.20
C ALA A 183 22.19 -15.28 -11.92
N ASP A 184 21.24 -14.39 -11.68
CA ASP A 184 21.36 -13.01 -12.14
C ASP A 184 22.54 -12.41 -11.36
N ASP A 185 23.71 -12.37 -12.00
CA ASP A 185 24.95 -11.87 -11.41
C ASP A 185 24.83 -10.40 -10.98
N SER A 186 23.81 -9.70 -11.47
CA SER A 186 23.54 -8.33 -11.06
C SER A 186 22.72 -8.22 -9.77
N LEU A 187 22.31 -9.32 -9.13
CA LEU A 187 21.70 -9.33 -7.79
C LEU A 187 22.76 -9.27 -6.69
N SER A 188 22.45 -8.56 -5.61
CA SER A 188 23.26 -8.57 -4.39
C SER A 188 23.29 -9.93 -3.70
N GLU A 189 24.31 -10.20 -2.87
CA GLU A 189 24.38 -11.41 -2.05
C GLU A 189 23.18 -11.55 -1.11
N CYS A 190 22.63 -10.43 -0.64
CA CYS A 190 21.37 -10.41 0.11
C CYS A 190 20.20 -10.93 -0.73
N ALA A 191 20.07 -10.44 -1.96
CA ALA A 191 18.98 -10.80 -2.86
C ALA A 191 19.04 -12.28 -3.30
N LYS A 192 20.26 -12.85 -3.40
CA LYS A 192 20.47 -14.27 -3.73
C LYS A 192 19.98 -15.24 -2.65
N ARG A 193 19.63 -14.77 -1.44
CA ARG A 193 19.09 -15.61 -0.35
C ARG A 193 17.65 -16.07 -0.57
N GLY A 194 16.96 -15.56 -1.60
CA GLY A 194 15.58 -15.93 -1.89
C GLY A 194 15.13 -15.44 -3.25
N ILE A 195 13.81 -15.36 -3.46
CA ILE A 195 13.25 -14.71 -4.64
C ILE A 195 13.30 -13.19 -4.40
N ALA A 196 13.95 -12.46 -5.30
CA ALA A 196 14.12 -11.02 -5.16
C ALA A 196 13.54 -10.22 -6.34
N VAL A 197 13.15 -8.98 -6.06
CA VAL A 197 12.67 -8.00 -7.03
C VAL A 197 13.57 -6.78 -6.96
N LYS A 198 14.14 -6.39 -8.10
CA LYS A 198 14.95 -5.18 -8.22
C LYS A 198 14.06 -3.93 -8.26
N PRO A 199 14.42 -2.86 -7.54
CA PRO A 199 13.72 -1.60 -7.62
C PRO A 199 13.96 -0.97 -9.00
N ARG A 200 12.89 -0.74 -9.75
CA ARG A 200 12.89 0.01 -11.00
C ARG A 200 11.83 1.07 -10.91
N LYS A 201 12.17 2.30 -11.24
CA LYS A 201 11.26 3.44 -11.09
C LYS A 201 9.96 3.18 -11.85
N GLY A 202 8.85 3.41 -11.15
CA GLY A 202 7.51 3.23 -11.70
C GLY A 202 6.94 1.81 -11.53
N ASP A 203 7.76 0.79 -11.29
CA ASP A 203 7.26 -0.56 -11.03
C ASP A 203 6.59 -0.65 -9.65
N ALA A 204 5.60 -1.54 -9.52
CA ALA A 204 4.96 -1.86 -8.25
C ALA A 204 4.95 -3.36 -8.00
N LEU A 205 5.35 -3.76 -6.80
CA LEU A 205 5.30 -5.13 -6.30
C LEU A 205 4.07 -5.29 -5.40
N LEU A 206 3.14 -6.13 -5.82
CA LEU A 206 2.02 -6.61 -5.00
C LEU A 206 2.40 -7.96 -4.39
N PHE A 207 2.31 -8.10 -3.09
CA PHE A 207 2.41 -9.39 -2.41
C PHE A 207 1.38 -9.52 -1.29
N PHE A 208 1.03 -10.76 -0.97
CA PHE A 208 0.02 -11.08 0.02
C PHE A 208 0.65 -11.61 1.30
N SER A 209 0.29 -11.01 2.43
CA SER A 209 0.72 -11.42 3.76
C SER A 209 -0.15 -12.56 4.32
N LEU A 210 -1.35 -12.73 3.76
CA LEU A 210 -2.28 -13.79 4.14
C LEU A 210 -2.61 -14.70 2.94
N HIS A 211 -2.90 -15.95 3.26
CA HIS A 211 -3.56 -16.89 2.36
C HIS A 211 -5.00 -16.44 2.07
N PRO A 212 -5.64 -16.95 0.99
CA PRO A 212 -7.04 -16.61 0.67
C PRO A 212 -8.06 -16.94 1.77
N ASN A 213 -7.71 -17.81 2.73
CA ASN A 213 -8.51 -18.11 3.92
C ASN A 213 -8.20 -17.18 5.11
N ALA A 214 -7.53 -16.05 4.87
CA ALA A 214 -7.13 -15.04 5.87
C ALA A 214 -6.15 -15.53 6.96
N VAL A 215 -5.51 -16.69 6.77
CA VAL A 215 -4.44 -17.17 7.66
C VAL A 215 -3.12 -16.52 7.25
N PRO A 216 -2.28 -16.03 8.21
CA PRO A 216 -0.95 -15.52 7.91
C PRO A 216 -0.11 -16.51 7.11
N ASP A 217 0.57 -16.01 6.06
CA ASP A 217 1.44 -16.79 5.19
C ASP A 217 2.91 -16.61 5.63
N PRO A 218 3.55 -17.61 6.27
CA PRO A 218 4.94 -17.48 6.72
C PRO A 218 5.93 -17.30 5.56
N MET A 219 5.56 -17.68 4.34
CA MET A 219 6.41 -17.46 3.17
C MET A 219 6.40 -15.99 2.73
N SER A 220 5.52 -15.15 3.28
CA SER A 220 5.50 -13.70 3.03
C SER A 220 6.58 -12.92 3.78
N LEU A 221 7.49 -13.61 4.50
CA LEU A 221 8.65 -12.98 5.10
C LEU A 221 9.44 -12.27 4.01
N HIS A 222 9.67 -10.97 4.20
CA HIS A 222 10.33 -10.16 3.19
C HIS A 222 11.19 -9.07 3.82
N GLY A 223 12.21 -8.62 3.10
CA GLY A 223 13.13 -7.58 3.55
C GLY A 223 13.58 -6.68 2.41
N GLY A 224 14.18 -5.55 2.77
CA GLY A 224 14.87 -4.65 1.86
C GLY A 224 16.37 -4.85 1.97
N CYS A 225 16.99 -5.39 0.92
CA CYS A 225 18.44 -5.53 0.88
C CYS A 225 19.15 -4.18 0.96
N PRO A 226 20.40 -4.14 1.49
CA PRO A 226 21.16 -2.90 1.57
C PRO A 226 21.28 -2.22 0.21
N VAL A 227 21.10 -0.90 0.18
CA VAL A 227 21.48 -0.09 -0.98
C VAL A 227 23.01 -0.05 -1.03
N MET A 228 23.62 -0.46 -2.14
CA MET A 228 25.08 -0.47 -2.30
C MET A 228 25.58 0.70 -3.14
N GLU A 229 24.77 1.17 -4.08
CA GLU A 229 25.09 2.33 -4.91
C GLU A 229 23.78 3.03 -5.33
N GLY A 230 23.77 4.36 -5.23
CA GLY A 230 22.59 5.19 -5.47
C GLY A 230 21.69 5.34 -4.24
N GLU A 231 20.40 5.53 -4.47
CA GLU A 231 19.43 5.81 -3.41
C GLU A 231 18.07 5.20 -3.75
N LYS A 232 17.44 4.53 -2.78
CA LYS A 232 16.14 3.89 -2.97
C LYS A 232 15.03 4.74 -2.37
N TRP A 233 14.09 5.13 -3.21
CA TRP A 233 12.78 5.64 -2.80
C TRP A 233 11.70 4.60 -3.05
N SER A 234 10.82 4.43 -2.09
CA SER A 234 9.66 3.54 -2.23
C SER A 234 8.44 4.12 -1.54
N ALA A 235 7.25 3.79 -2.04
CA ALA A 235 5.98 4.06 -1.38
C ALA A 235 5.25 2.75 -1.11
N THR A 236 4.86 2.53 0.14
CA THR A 236 4.14 1.33 0.57
C THR A 236 2.69 1.68 0.84
N LYS A 237 1.77 0.88 0.29
CA LYS A 237 0.36 0.87 0.64
C LYS A 237 0.03 -0.47 1.26
N TRP A 238 -0.31 -0.47 2.54
CA TRP A 238 -0.84 -1.64 3.24
C TRP A 238 -2.36 -1.67 3.11
N ILE A 239 -2.91 -2.86 2.86
CA ILE A 239 -4.34 -3.07 2.65
C ILE A 239 -4.83 -4.14 3.60
N HIS A 240 -5.81 -3.80 4.43
CA HIS A 240 -6.39 -4.65 5.46
C HIS A 240 -7.48 -5.59 4.94
N VAL A 241 -7.85 -6.58 5.75
CA VAL A 241 -8.98 -7.49 5.47
C VAL A 241 -10.35 -6.80 5.55
N ASP A 242 -10.47 -5.71 6.32
CA ASP A 242 -11.67 -4.87 6.43
C ASP A 242 -11.28 -3.37 6.36
N SER A 243 -12.28 -2.50 6.30
CA SER A 243 -12.10 -1.06 6.22
C SER A 243 -11.25 -0.52 7.38
N PHE A 244 -10.14 0.15 7.02
CA PHE A 244 -9.26 0.85 7.94
C PHE A 244 -9.78 2.26 8.30
N ASP A 245 -10.75 2.75 7.52
CA ASP A 245 -11.42 4.04 7.75
C ASP A 245 -12.52 3.95 8.82
N LYS A 246 -12.88 2.75 9.27
CA LYS A 246 -13.81 2.60 10.40
C LYS A 246 -13.16 3.21 11.65
N THR A 247 -13.77 4.26 12.19
CA THR A 247 -13.46 4.71 13.55
C THR A 247 -13.96 3.61 14.49
N VAL A 248 -13.03 2.97 15.20
CA VAL A 248 -13.40 2.12 16.33
C VAL A 248 -13.78 3.12 17.42
N ASP A 249 -15.06 3.50 17.45
CA ASP A 249 -15.57 4.40 18.47
C ASP A 249 -15.26 3.76 19.83
N SER A 250 -14.31 4.36 20.55
CA SER A 250 -13.93 4.01 21.92
C SER A 250 -15.03 4.36 22.94
N GLU A 251 -16.19 4.79 22.46
CA GLU A 251 -17.39 5.04 23.25
C GLU A 251 -18.50 4.10 22.77
N GLY A 252 -18.83 3.10 23.60
CA GLY A 252 -19.92 2.16 23.36
C GLY A 252 -21.30 2.81 23.37
N GLY A 253 -21.64 3.58 22.32
CA GLY A 253 -22.74 4.54 22.38
C GLY A 253 -23.90 4.32 21.42
N HIS A 254 -23.70 3.82 20.20
CA HIS A 254 -24.79 3.79 19.22
C HIS A 254 -25.07 2.40 18.65
N CYS A 255 -26.26 1.90 18.99
CA CYS A 255 -26.82 0.73 18.36
C CYS A 255 -27.17 1.06 16.90
N ALA A 256 -26.26 0.74 16.00
CA ALA A 256 -26.42 1.00 14.59
C ALA A 256 -26.03 -0.22 13.76
N ASP A 257 -26.51 -0.21 12.52
CA ASP A 257 -25.97 -1.05 11.46
C ASP A 257 -24.98 -0.19 10.67
N HIS A 258 -23.78 -0.70 10.49
CA HIS A 258 -22.68 -0.05 9.78
C HIS A 258 -22.48 -0.61 8.37
N ASN A 259 -23.38 -1.49 7.92
CA ASN A 259 -23.42 -2.00 6.57
C ASN A 259 -24.87 -2.01 6.04
N GLU A 260 -25.05 -1.59 4.80
CA GLU A 260 -26.35 -1.58 4.11
C GLU A 260 -26.99 -2.97 3.99
N ASN A 261 -26.19 -4.05 4.04
CA ASN A 261 -26.66 -5.42 3.93
C ASN A 261 -27.01 -6.07 5.29
N CYS A 262 -26.88 -5.36 6.42
CA CYS A 262 -27.09 -5.94 7.74
C CYS A 262 -28.49 -6.58 7.92
N GLU A 263 -29.55 -5.92 7.46
CA GLU A 263 -30.91 -6.47 7.55
C GLU A 263 -31.03 -7.78 6.75
N ARG A 264 -30.46 -7.80 5.55
CA ARG A 264 -30.44 -8.97 4.67
C ARG A 264 -29.67 -10.13 5.31
N TRP A 265 -28.49 -9.87 5.85
CA TRP A 265 -27.67 -10.90 6.49
C TRP A 265 -28.32 -11.44 7.77
N ALA A 266 -28.94 -10.58 8.57
CA ALA A 266 -29.72 -10.99 9.73
C ALA A 266 -30.89 -11.92 9.32
N ALA A 267 -31.61 -11.58 8.25
CA ALA A 267 -32.66 -12.43 7.70
C ALA A 267 -32.16 -13.80 7.19
N LEU A 268 -30.90 -13.89 6.78
CA LEU A 268 -30.23 -15.14 6.37
C LEU A 268 -29.64 -15.95 7.55
N GLY A 269 -29.79 -15.46 8.78
CA GLY A 269 -29.33 -16.11 10.00
C GLY A 269 -27.86 -15.86 10.33
N GLU A 270 -27.22 -14.85 9.73
CA GLU A 270 -25.81 -14.56 9.97
C GLU A 270 -25.52 -14.11 11.40
N CYS A 271 -26.51 -13.60 12.13
CA CYS A 271 -26.35 -13.26 13.55
C CYS A 271 -25.89 -14.46 14.41
N THR A 272 -26.19 -15.69 13.97
CA THR A 272 -25.76 -16.93 14.64
C THR A 272 -24.58 -17.59 13.92
N LYS A 273 -24.51 -17.50 12.59
CA LYS A 273 -23.43 -18.14 11.79
C LYS A 273 -22.13 -17.35 11.81
N ASN A 274 -22.22 -16.03 11.93
CA ASN A 274 -21.08 -15.10 11.96
C ASN A 274 -21.26 -14.07 13.09
N PRO A 275 -21.33 -14.52 14.36
CA PRO A 275 -21.68 -13.66 15.49
C PRO A 275 -20.62 -12.58 15.76
N GLU A 276 -19.34 -12.84 15.47
CA GLU A 276 -18.27 -11.86 15.67
C GLU A 276 -18.44 -10.63 14.78
N TYR A 277 -18.71 -10.81 13.48
CA TYR A 277 -18.95 -9.67 12.61
C TYR A 277 -20.31 -9.02 12.88
N MET A 278 -21.34 -9.83 13.09
CA MET A 278 -22.73 -9.34 13.13
C MET A 278 -23.06 -8.68 14.48
N VAL A 279 -22.71 -9.33 15.59
CA VAL A 279 -23.03 -8.91 16.96
C VAL A 279 -21.83 -8.31 17.67
N GLY A 280 -20.63 -8.83 17.42
CA GLY A 280 -19.41 -8.43 18.10
C GLY A 280 -19.02 -9.34 19.24
N SER A 281 -17.93 -8.97 19.90
CA SER A 281 -17.39 -9.61 21.10
C SER A 281 -17.54 -8.69 22.31
N THR A 282 -17.01 -9.10 23.46
CA THR A 282 -16.94 -8.26 24.67
C THR A 282 -16.13 -6.98 24.45
N ASP A 283 -15.18 -7.02 23.51
CA ASP A 283 -14.17 -5.98 23.35
C ASP A 283 -14.44 -5.11 22.11
N LEU A 284 -15.17 -5.64 21.11
CA LEU A 284 -15.54 -4.92 19.90
C LEU A 284 -17.02 -5.11 19.54
N PRO A 285 -17.78 -4.02 19.31
CA PRO A 285 -19.15 -4.13 18.81
C PRO A 285 -19.15 -4.64 17.35
N GLY A 286 -20.11 -5.51 17.03
CA GLY A 286 -20.34 -5.98 15.67
C GLY A 286 -20.89 -4.89 14.75
N SER A 287 -20.78 -5.12 13.45
CA SER A 287 -21.21 -4.18 12.42
C SER A 287 -22.73 -4.15 12.21
N CYS A 288 -23.48 -5.16 12.66
CA CYS A 288 -24.91 -5.34 12.37
C CYS A 288 -25.75 -5.53 13.63
N ARG A 289 -25.34 -4.89 14.72
CA ARG A 289 -25.90 -5.15 16.06
C ARG A 289 -27.39 -4.84 16.15
N LYS A 290 -27.84 -3.79 15.45
CA LYS A 290 -29.24 -3.37 15.39
C LYS A 290 -30.08 -4.39 14.62
N SER A 291 -29.62 -4.81 13.43
CA SER A 291 -30.28 -5.86 12.65
C SER A 291 -30.35 -7.20 13.41
N CYS A 292 -29.34 -7.50 14.23
CA CYS A 292 -29.32 -8.69 15.08
C CYS A 292 -30.03 -8.55 16.42
N LYS A 293 -30.62 -7.39 16.72
CA LYS A 293 -31.31 -7.12 18.01
C LYS A 293 -30.42 -7.39 19.23
N SER A 294 -29.11 -7.20 19.07
CA SER A 294 -28.10 -7.33 20.14
C SER A 294 -27.87 -6.01 20.90
N CYS A 295 -28.57 -5.00 20.42
CA CYS A 295 -29.00 -3.76 21.00
C CYS A 295 -30.25 -3.37 20.16
#